data_AF-A0A354Z9P0-F1
#
_entry.id   AF-A0A354Z9P0-F1
#
_cell.length_a   1.000
_cell.length_b   1.000
_cell.length_c   1.000
_cell.angle_alpha   90.00
_cell.angle_beta   90.00
_cell.angle_gamma   90.00
#
_symmetry.space_group_name_H-M   'P 1'
#
loop_
_entity.id
_entity.type
_entity.pdbx_description
1 polymer ?
#
loop_
_entity_poly.entity_id
_entity_poly.type
_entity_poly.pdbx_seq_one_letter_code
_entity_poly.pdbx_strand_id
1 'polypeptide(L)'
;MEKYIEIIDAVKNFGSVKALQGVSITVKKGEVVLIIGPSGSGKSTLLRSINRLERLDSGRILIDGESVTDPGADIRHIREEVGMVFQSFNLFPHLTVLDNITLAPICVLKKSKDEAIESARRLLAKVGLSDKEKAWPEQLSGGQQQRVAIARA
;
A
#
# COMPACT_ATOMS: atom_id res chain seq x y z
N MET A 1 -4.34 -24.49 5.42
CA MET A 1 -4.73 -23.16 4.90
C MET A 1 -3.66 -22.19 5.33
N GLU A 2 -2.96 -21.60 4.36
CA GLU A 2 -1.75 -20.82 4.61
C GLU A 2 -2.13 -19.40 5.05
N LYS A 3 -1.64 -19.01 6.23
CA LYS A 3 -1.82 -17.66 6.78
C LYS A 3 -0.90 -16.72 6.01
N TYR A 4 -1.40 -15.56 5.59
CA TYR A 4 -0.62 -14.60 4.82
C TYR A 4 -0.30 -13.34 5.61
N ILE A 5 -1.27 -12.77 6.32
CA ILE A 5 -1.02 -11.66 7.25
C ILE A 5 -1.41 -12.11 8.65
N GLU A 6 -0.49 -11.97 9.60
CA GLU A 6 -0.72 -12.23 11.02
C GLU A 6 -0.44 -10.97 11.82
N ILE A 7 -1.44 -10.50 12.55
CA ILE A 7 -1.33 -9.40 13.51
C ILE A 7 -1.60 -10.01 14.88
N ILE A 8 -0.66 -9.84 15.82
CA ILE A 8 -0.69 -10.47 17.14
C ILE A 8 -0.54 -9.38 18.20
N ASP A 9 -1.59 -9.18 18.97
CA ASP A 9 -1.69 -8.27 20.12
C ASP A 9 -1.15 -6.86 19.81
N ALA A 10 -1.50 -6.33 18.63
CA ALA A 10 -0.99 -5.04 18.17
C ALA A 10 -1.49 -3.90 19.07
N VAL A 11 -0.54 -3.17 19.65
CA VAL A 11 -0.79 -1.97 20.46
C VAL A 11 -0.13 -0.76 19.81
N LYS A 12 -0.87 0.34 19.78
CA LYS A 12 -0.35 1.63 19.33
C LYS A 12 -1.02 2.77 20.07
N ASN A 13 -0.20 3.65 20.61
CA ASN A 13 -0.59 4.86 21.30
C ASN A 13 0.04 6.09 20.62
N PHE A 14 -0.66 7.20 20.67
CA PHE A 14 -0.17 8.52 20.29
C PHE A 14 -0.35 9.44 21.49
N GLY A 15 0.71 9.57 22.31
CA GLY A 15 0.59 10.22 23.62
C GLY A 15 -0.46 9.50 24.48
N SER A 16 -1.52 10.21 24.88
CA SER A 16 -2.63 9.65 25.66
C SER A 16 -3.66 8.88 24.85
N VAL A 17 -3.62 8.95 23.52
CA VAL A 17 -4.61 8.31 22.64
C VAL A 17 -4.23 6.86 22.40
N LYS A 18 -5.06 5.93 22.86
CA LYS A 18 -4.89 4.48 22.63
C LYS A 18 -5.53 4.08 21.30
N ALA A 19 -4.77 4.16 20.20
CA ALA A 19 -5.28 3.90 18.85
C ALA A 19 -5.52 2.41 18.57
N LEU A 20 -4.64 1.52 19.04
CA LEU A 20 -4.79 0.06 18.98
C LEU A 20 -4.56 -0.52 20.38
N GLN A 21 -5.43 -1.42 20.81
CA GLN A 21 -5.48 -1.96 22.17
C GLN A 21 -5.42 -3.49 22.17
N GLY A 22 -4.35 -4.08 21.64
CA GLY A 22 -4.17 -5.53 21.60
C GLY A 22 -4.97 -6.20 20.49
N VAL A 23 -4.87 -5.66 19.27
CA VAL A 23 -5.63 -6.17 18.12
C VAL A 23 -4.94 -7.39 17.53
N SER A 24 -5.69 -8.48 17.34
CA SER A 24 -5.20 -9.73 16.73
C SER A 24 -6.08 -10.12 15.53
N ILE A 25 -5.46 -10.33 14.37
CA ILE A 25 -6.13 -10.68 13.10
C ILE A 25 -5.26 -11.67 12.32
N THR A 26 -5.88 -12.65 11.68
CA THR A 26 -5.22 -13.50 10.69
C THR A 26 -5.96 -13.41 9.38
N VAL A 27 -5.25 -13.10 8.30
CA VAL A 27 -5.77 -13.03 6.93
C VAL A 27 -5.10 -14.10 6.09
N LYS A 28 -5.89 -14.87 5.35
CA LYS A 28 -5.41 -15.93 4.45
C LYS A 28 -5.02 -15.36 3.09
N LYS A 29 -4.17 -16.07 2.37
CA LYS A 29 -3.83 -15.70 0.99
C LYS A 29 -5.08 -15.68 0.11
N GLY A 30 -5.29 -14.59 -0.61
CA GLY A 30 -6.47 -14.36 -1.47
C GLY A 30 -7.75 -13.93 -0.74
N GLU A 31 -7.70 -13.75 0.58
CA GLU A 31 -8.85 -13.28 1.35
C GLU A 31 -9.06 -11.77 1.18
N VAL A 32 -10.33 -11.36 1.08
CA VAL A 32 -10.72 -9.95 1.05
C VAL A 32 -11.37 -9.61 2.39
N VAL A 33 -10.69 -8.79 3.18
CA VAL A 33 -11.14 -8.38 4.52
C VAL A 33 -11.54 -6.91 4.52
N LEU A 34 -12.73 -6.62 5.04
CA LEU A 34 -13.23 -5.25 5.22
C LEU A 34 -13.14 -4.87 6.70
N ILE A 35 -12.49 -3.74 6.99
CA ILE A 35 -12.41 -3.19 8.35
C ILE A 35 -13.30 -1.95 8.41
N ILE A 36 -14.39 -2.03 9.17
CA ILE A 36 -15.37 -0.94 9.36
C ILE A 36 -15.41 -0.48 10.81
N GLY A 37 -15.88 0.74 11.04
CA GLY A 37 -16.00 1.33 12.37
C GLY A 37 -15.99 2.85 12.37
N PRO A 38 -16.36 3.50 13.49
CA PRO A 38 -16.45 4.96 13.58
C PRO A 38 -15.09 5.65 13.39
N SER A 39 -15.11 6.95 13.11
CA SER A 39 -13.88 7.74 13.06
C SER A 39 -13.10 7.62 14.38
N GLY A 40 -11.78 7.57 14.31
CA GLY A 40 -10.91 7.40 15.49
C GLY A 40 -10.77 5.96 16.01
N SER A 41 -11.47 4.97 15.45
CA SER A 41 -11.40 3.58 15.92
C SER A 41 -10.11 2.81 15.58
N GLY A 42 -9.05 3.49 15.12
CA GLY A 42 -7.74 2.87 14.84
C GLY A 42 -7.57 2.16 13.49
N LYS A 43 -8.59 2.13 12.61
CA LYS A 43 -8.54 1.38 11.32
C LYS A 43 -7.36 1.77 10.44
N SER A 44 -7.19 3.08 10.19
CA SER A 44 -6.10 3.58 9.36
C SER A 44 -4.74 3.38 10.02
N THR A 45 -4.69 3.41 11.35
CA THR A 45 -3.48 3.08 12.13
C THR A 45 -3.11 1.62 11.90
N LEU A 46 -4.06 0.70 12.03
CA LEU A 46 -3.83 -0.73 11.80
C LEU A 46 -3.34 -1.00 10.37
N LEU A 47 -4.01 -0.47 9.35
CA LEU A 47 -3.60 -0.63 7.95
C LEU A 47 -2.20 -0.07 7.68
N ARG A 48 -1.86 1.10 8.25
CA ARG A 48 -0.52 1.69 8.12
C ARG A 48 0.55 0.89 8.86
N SER A 49 0.20 0.23 9.96
CA SER A 49 1.12 -0.65 10.69
C SER A 49 1.51 -1.89 9.89
N ILE A 50 0.60 -2.43 9.06
CA ILE A 50 0.89 -3.59 8.20
C ILE A 50 2.06 -3.30 7.26
N ASN A 51 2.11 -2.12 6.63
CA ASN A 51 3.21 -1.72 5.74
C ASN A 51 4.33 -0.91 6.46
N ARG A 52 4.35 -0.96 7.79
CA ARG A 52 5.25 -0.22 8.70
C ARG A 52 5.40 1.26 8.37
N LEU A 53 4.32 1.89 7.90
CA LEU A 53 4.19 3.35 7.84
C LEU A 53 3.88 3.92 9.22
N GLU A 54 3.30 3.10 10.09
CA GLU A 54 3.21 3.33 11.52
C GLU A 54 3.95 2.22 12.27
N ARG A 55 4.66 2.56 13.35
CA ARG A 55 5.34 1.56 14.20
C ARG A 55 4.43 1.22 15.36
N LEU A 56 4.23 -0.07 15.63
CA LEU A 56 3.57 -0.51 16.85
C LEU A 56 4.43 -0.19 18.09
N ASP A 57 3.78 0.01 19.22
CA ASP A 57 4.45 0.11 20.52
C ASP A 57 4.72 -1.28 21.10
N SER A 58 3.79 -2.22 20.88
CA SER A 58 3.96 -3.64 21.19
C SER A 58 3.09 -4.52 20.29
N GLY A 59 3.30 -5.84 20.37
CA GLY A 59 2.71 -6.82 19.47
C GLY A 59 3.59 -7.11 18.25
N ARG A 60 3.10 -7.95 17.35
CA ARG A 60 3.84 -8.39 16.15
C ARG A 60 2.97 -8.36 14.91
N ILE A 61 3.59 -8.09 13.78
CA ILE A 61 2.97 -8.25 12.46
C ILE A 61 3.89 -9.12 11.62
N LEU A 62 3.33 -10.14 10.96
CA LEU A 62 4.00 -10.98 10.00
C LEU A 62 3.27 -10.93 8.66
N ILE A 63 4.03 -10.94 7.57
CA ILE A 63 3.52 -11.06 6.19
C ILE A 63 4.28 -12.20 5.53
N ASP A 64 3.55 -13.22 5.09
CA ASP A 64 4.10 -14.47 4.53
C ASP A 64 5.17 -15.11 5.44
N GLY A 65 4.96 -15.02 6.76
CA GLY A 65 5.90 -15.51 7.77
C GLY A 65 7.07 -14.58 8.08
N GLU A 66 7.29 -13.51 7.30
CA GLU A 66 8.33 -12.52 7.56
C GLU A 66 7.87 -11.47 8.57
N SER A 67 8.68 -11.20 9.59
CA SER A 67 8.33 -10.19 10.60
C SER A 67 8.45 -8.78 10.02
N VAL A 68 7.37 -8.01 10.13
CA VAL A 68 7.34 -6.57 9.83
C VAL A 68 7.88 -5.78 11.04
N THR A 69 7.57 -6.22 12.25
CA THR A 69 7.79 -5.44 13.47
C THR A 69 9.22 -5.54 14.02
N ASP A 70 9.97 -6.57 13.64
CA ASP A 70 11.29 -6.82 14.20
C ASP A 70 12.29 -5.69 13.89
N PRO A 71 13.26 -5.44 14.79
CA PRO A 71 14.29 -4.41 14.56
C PRO A 71 15.12 -4.66 13.29
N GLY A 72 15.35 -5.92 12.93
CA GLY A 72 16.13 -6.34 11.76
C GLY A 72 15.33 -6.59 10.49
N ALA A 73 14.01 -6.33 10.49
CA ALA A 73 13.16 -6.58 9.34
C ALA A 73 13.55 -5.74 8.12
N ASP A 74 13.65 -6.37 6.94
CA ASP A 74 13.87 -5.66 5.68
C ASP A 74 12.58 -5.01 5.19
N ILE A 75 12.34 -3.79 5.65
CA ILE A 75 11.12 -3.05 5.32
C ILE A 75 11.08 -2.61 3.87
N ARG A 76 12.23 -2.56 3.17
CA ARG A 76 12.23 -2.25 1.74
C ARG A 76 11.65 -3.43 0.98
N HIS A 77 12.13 -4.64 1.28
CA HIS A 77 11.62 -5.86 0.66
C HIS A 77 10.12 -6.04 0.90
N ILE A 78 9.66 -5.91 2.16
CA ILE A 78 8.24 -6.04 2.48
C ILE A 78 7.37 -5.02 1.72
N ARG A 79 7.86 -3.81 1.49
CA ARG A 79 7.13 -2.76 0.74
C ARG A 79 7.08 -3.02 -0.77
N GLU A 80 7.95 -3.86 -1.31
CA GLU A 80 7.90 -4.30 -2.70
C GLU A 80 6.75 -5.29 -2.91
N GLU A 81 6.45 -6.12 -1.91
CA GLU A 81 5.38 -7.13 -1.95
C GLU A 81 4.01 -6.58 -1.48
N VAL A 82 3.97 -5.44 -0.80
CA VAL A 82 2.75 -4.86 -0.20
C VAL A 82 2.40 -3.51 -0.83
N GLY A 83 1.49 -3.56 -1.81
CA GLY A 83 0.87 -2.37 -2.39
C GLY A 83 -0.08 -1.66 -1.40
N MET A 84 -0.07 -0.32 -1.40
CA MET A 84 -0.98 0.49 -0.58
C MET A 84 -1.57 1.65 -1.38
N VAL A 85 -2.90 1.75 -1.38
CA VAL A 85 -3.65 2.86 -1.98
C VAL A 85 -4.21 3.74 -0.86
N PHE A 86 -3.89 5.03 -0.90
CA PHE A 86 -4.28 6.00 0.12
C PHE A 86 -5.61 6.67 -0.22
N GLN A 87 -6.24 7.30 0.78
CA GLN A 87 -7.42 8.14 0.59
C GLN A 87 -7.11 9.40 -0.23
N SER A 88 -5.95 10.02 0.02
CA SER A 88 -5.38 11.05 -0.85
C SER A 88 -4.52 10.34 -1.89
N PHE A 89 -4.79 10.55 -3.18
CA PHE A 89 -4.22 9.77 -4.30
C PHE A 89 -2.68 9.66 -4.28
N ASN A 90 -2.01 10.64 -3.67
CA ASN A 90 -0.56 10.72 -3.50
C ASN A 90 0.22 10.52 -4.82
N LEU A 91 -0.35 10.96 -5.94
CA LEU A 91 0.34 10.98 -7.23
C LEU A 91 1.41 12.09 -7.21
N PHE A 92 2.53 11.86 -7.88
CA PHE A 92 3.56 12.88 -8.07
C PHE A 92 3.05 13.90 -9.10
N PRO A 93 2.80 15.16 -8.71
CA PRO A 93 2.12 16.13 -9.57
C PRO A 93 2.96 16.58 -10.77
N HIS A 94 4.28 16.47 -10.65
CA HIS A 94 5.26 16.84 -11.67
C HIS A 94 5.59 15.70 -12.64
N LEU A 95 4.95 14.55 -12.50
CA LEU A 95 5.16 13.37 -13.35
C LEU A 95 3.89 13.08 -14.15
N THR A 96 4.03 12.55 -15.37
CA THR A 96 2.87 12.04 -16.12
C THR A 96 2.27 10.82 -15.43
N VAL A 97 1.09 10.39 -15.87
CA VAL A 97 0.47 9.13 -15.43
C VAL A 97 1.41 7.94 -15.69
N LEU A 98 2.01 7.85 -16.87
CA LEU A 98 2.95 6.78 -17.21
C LEU A 98 4.18 6.81 -16.31
N ASP A 99 4.75 7.99 -16.07
CA ASP A 99 5.91 8.16 -15.19
C ASP A 99 5.58 7.79 -13.73
N ASN A 100 4.39 8.16 -13.25
CA ASN A 100 3.92 7.79 -11.91
C ASN A 100 3.89 6.27 -11.71
N ILE A 101 3.44 5.52 -12.72
CA ILE A 101 3.32 4.05 -12.65
C ILE A 101 4.69 3.37 -12.84
N THR A 102 5.54 3.91 -13.72
CA THR A 102 6.83 3.27 -14.06
C THR A 102 7.97 3.59 -13.09
N LEU A 103 7.84 4.63 -12.26
CA LEU A 103 8.89 5.08 -11.36
C LEU A 103 9.41 3.99 -10.42
N ALA A 104 8.52 3.32 -9.66
CA ALA A 104 8.93 2.30 -8.71
C ALA A 104 9.48 1.02 -9.39
N PRO A 105 8.85 0.47 -10.45
CA PRO A 105 9.43 -0.62 -11.24
C PRO A 105 10.86 -0.37 -11.72
N ILE A 106 11.17 0.84 -12.18
CA ILE A 106 12.51 1.18 -12.69
C ILE A 106 13.48 1.45 -11.53
N CYS A 107 13.10 2.27 -10.56
CA CYS A 107 14.02 2.74 -9.52
C CYS A 107 14.27 1.70 -8.43
N VAL A 108 13.25 0.93 -8.05
CA VAL A 108 13.30 -0.04 -6.95
C VAL A 108 13.59 -1.44 -7.50
N LEU A 109 12.73 -1.93 -8.40
CA LEU A 109 12.84 -3.30 -8.95
C LEU A 109 13.87 -3.42 -10.09
N LYS A 110 14.52 -2.31 -10.48
CA LYS A 110 15.55 -2.26 -11.54
C LYS A 110 15.11 -2.83 -12.89
N LYS A 111 13.81 -2.77 -13.20
CA LYS A 111 13.28 -3.18 -14.50
C LYS A 111 13.77 -2.26 -15.61
N SER A 112 13.89 -2.81 -16.81
CA SER A 112 14.18 -2.00 -17.99
C SER A 112 13.04 -1.01 -18.25
N LYS A 113 13.36 0.12 -18.86
CA LYS A 113 12.37 1.15 -19.21
C LYS A 113 11.25 0.57 -20.09
N ASP A 114 11.61 -0.26 -21.06
CA ASP A 114 10.66 -0.84 -22.01
C ASP A 114 9.70 -1.82 -21.31
N GLU A 115 10.22 -2.71 -20.44
CA GLU A 115 9.41 -3.63 -19.65
C GLU A 115 8.44 -2.87 -18.71
N ALA A 116 8.93 -1.82 -18.05
CA ALA A 116 8.11 -1.01 -17.16
C ALA A 116 6.98 -0.30 -17.92
N ILE A 117 7.28 0.28 -19.08
CA ILE A 117 6.28 0.96 -19.92
C ILE A 117 5.23 -0.03 -20.45
N GLU A 118 5.64 -1.22 -20.90
CA GLU A 118 4.70 -2.25 -21.36
C GLU A 118 3.76 -2.67 -20.23
N SER A 119 4.30 -2.94 -19.05
CA SER A 119 3.51 -3.29 -17.87
C SER A 119 2.55 -2.16 -17.48
N ALA A 120 3.02 -0.92 -17.44
CA ALA A 120 2.21 0.24 -17.10
C ALA A 120 1.04 0.44 -18.07
N ARG A 121 1.26 0.25 -19.38
CA ARG A 121 0.19 0.33 -20.40
C ARG A 121 -0.85 -0.77 -20.22
N ARG A 122 -0.46 -2.00 -19.90
CA ARG A 122 -1.41 -3.09 -19.58
C ARG A 122 -2.25 -2.76 -18.34
N LEU A 123 -1.64 -2.19 -17.30
CA LEU A 123 -2.34 -1.77 -16.09
C LEU A 123 -3.30 -0.61 -16.37
N LEU A 124 -2.88 0.39 -17.15
CA LEU A 124 -3.73 1.50 -17.59
C LEU A 124 -4.94 1.03 -18.40
N ALA A 125 -4.75 0.05 -19.30
CA ALA A 125 -5.86 -0.56 -20.02
C ALA A 125 -6.85 -1.26 -19.07
N LYS A 126 -6.34 -2.00 -18.08
CA LYS A 126 -7.17 -2.69 -17.08
C LYS A 126 -8.00 -1.74 -16.23
N VAL A 127 -7.47 -0.56 -15.92
CA VAL A 127 -8.22 0.48 -15.18
C VAL A 127 -8.97 1.46 -16.09
N GLY A 128 -8.94 1.26 -17.41
CA GLY A 128 -9.68 2.07 -18.39
C GLY A 128 -9.17 3.51 -18.53
N LEU A 129 -7.84 3.69 -18.59
CA LEU A 129 -7.15 4.99 -18.71
C LEU A 129 -6.03 5.00 -19.76
N SER A 130 -6.11 4.14 -20.78
CA SER A 130 -5.09 4.05 -21.84
C SER A 130 -4.85 5.38 -22.56
N ASP A 131 -5.88 6.22 -22.71
CA ASP A 131 -5.81 7.54 -23.37
C ASP A 131 -5.17 8.63 -22.48
N LYS A 132 -4.85 8.32 -21.22
CA LYS A 132 -4.36 9.29 -20.23
C LYS A 132 -2.88 9.11 -19.88
N GLU A 133 -2.13 8.27 -20.58
CA GLU A 133 -0.73 7.96 -20.24
C GLU A 133 0.16 9.21 -20.13
N LYS A 134 -0.11 10.24 -20.95
CA LYS A 134 0.66 11.50 -21.01
C LYS A 134 0.08 12.63 -20.14
N ALA A 135 -1.08 12.41 -19.52
CA ALA A 135 -1.71 13.42 -18.69
C ALA A 135 -0.94 13.61 -17.38
N TRP A 136 -1.04 14.80 -16.80
CA TRP A 136 -0.59 15.09 -15.44
C TRP A 136 -1.74 14.90 -14.44
N PRO A 137 -1.47 14.60 -13.16
CA PRO A 137 -2.51 14.35 -12.16
C PRO A 137 -3.58 15.44 -12.06
N GLU A 138 -3.21 16.71 -12.22
CA GLU A 138 -4.14 17.86 -12.17
C GLU A 138 -5.16 17.86 -13.31
N GLN A 139 -4.89 17.16 -14.40
CA GLN A 139 -5.78 17.02 -15.56
C GLN A 139 -6.76 15.85 -15.41
N LEU A 140 -6.74 15.15 -14.27
CA LEU A 140 -7.56 13.97 -13.99
C LEU A 140 -8.61 14.28 -12.94
N SER A 141 -9.81 13.72 -13.12
CA SER A 141 -10.82 13.70 -12.07
C SER A 141 -10.36 12.86 -10.87
N GLY A 142 -10.92 13.08 -9.68
CA GLY A 142 -10.55 12.30 -8.49
C GLY A 142 -10.70 10.78 -8.68
N GLY A 143 -11.75 10.33 -9.37
CA GLY A 143 -11.93 8.90 -9.70
C GLY A 143 -10.89 8.38 -10.70
N GLN A 144 -10.40 9.22 -11.61
CA GLN A 144 -9.28 8.86 -12.49
C GLN A 144 -7.97 8.79 -11.69
N GLN A 145 -7.70 9.75 -10.82
CA GLN A 145 -6.51 9.74 -9.95
C GLN A 145 -6.46 8.51 -9.05
N GLN A 146 -7.59 8.09 -8.47
CA GLN A 146 -7.67 6.86 -7.67
C GLN A 146 -7.33 5.61 -8.50
N ARG A 147 -7.84 5.53 -9.74
CA ARG A 147 -7.55 4.41 -10.64
C ARG A 147 -6.09 4.38 -11.07
N VAL A 148 -5.46 5.54 -11.27
CA VAL A 148 -4.00 5.62 -11.49
C VAL A 148 -3.24 5.18 -10.24
N ALA A 149 -3.67 5.59 -9.05
CA ALA A 149 -3.05 5.15 -7.79
C ALA A 149 -3.14 3.63 -7.60
N ILE A 150 -4.26 3.00 -8.00
CA ILE A 150 -4.42 1.54 -8.02
C ILE A 150 -3.50 0.90 -9.06
N ALA A 151 -3.35 1.49 -10.25
CA ALA A 151 -2.46 0.96 -11.29
C ALA A 151 -0.97 1.11 -10.94
N ARG A 152 -0.63 2.04 -10.05
CA ARG A 152 0.75 2.28 -9.57
C ARG A 152 1.14 1.35 -8.42
N ALA A 153 0.20 1.07 -7.52
CA ALA A 153 0.41 0.24 -6.34
C ALA A 153 0.56 -1.24 -6.70
#